data_AF-A0A957HKK6-F1
#
_entry.id   AF-A0A957HKK6-F1
#
_cell.length_a   1.000
_cell.length_b   1.000
_cell.length_c   1.000
_cell.angle_alpha   90.00
_cell.angle_beta   90.00
_cell.angle_gamma   90.00
#
_symmetry.space_group_name_H-M   'P 1'
#
loop_
_entity.id
_entity.type
_entity.pdbx_description
1 polymer ?
#
loop_
_entity_poly.entity_id
_entity_poly.type
_entity_poly.pdbx_seq_one_letter_code
_entity_poly.pdbx_strand_id
1 'polypeptide(L)' 'MNLKYPNRVSIAHLPTPLHKLERLSKYLGGPDLLIKRDDQTGLATGGNKARKLEFLVAEALKQGC' A
#
# COMPACT_ATOMS: atom_id res chain seq x y z
N MET A 1 -15.41 15.08 0.68
CA MET A 1 -15.74 14.16 -0.44
C MET A 1 -16.14 12.82 0.13
N ASN A 2 -17.25 12.24 -0.34
CA ASN A 2 -17.67 10.90 0.04
C ASN A 2 -17.24 9.93 -1.08
N LEU A 3 -16.06 9.30 -0.91
CA LEU A 3 -15.49 8.38 -1.90
C LEU A 3 -16.02 6.97 -1.65
N LYS A 4 -16.78 6.43 -2.60
CA LYS A 4 -17.18 5.02 -2.62
C LYS A 4 -16.16 4.22 -3.42
N TYR A 5 -15.37 3.40 -2.74
CA TYR A 5 -14.40 2.51 -3.39
C TYR A 5 -15.10 1.31 -4.06
N PRO A 6 -14.55 0.79 -5.16
CA PRO A 6 -14.99 -0.49 -5.72
C PRO A 6 -14.73 -1.65 -4.73
N ASN A 7 -15.39 -2.78 -4.95
CA ASN A 7 -15.18 -3.98 -4.14
C ASN A 7 -13.71 -4.41 -4.16
N ARG A 8 -13.24 -4.97 -3.05
CA ARG A 8 -11.88 -5.47 -2.91
C ARG A 8 -11.85 -6.80 -2.18
N VAL A 9 -10.87 -7.63 -2.50
CA VAL A 9 -10.50 -8.81 -1.70
C VAL A 9 -9.30 -8.50 -0.82
N SER A 10 -9.23 -9.12 0.37
CA SER A 10 -8.13 -8.92 1.31
C SER A 10 -6.97 -9.85 0.98
N ILE A 11 -6.02 -9.38 0.17
CA ILE A 11 -4.81 -10.12 -0.19
C ILE A 11 -3.52 -9.41 0.21
N ALA A 12 -3.61 -8.15 0.66
CA ALA A 12 -2.48 -7.38 1.14
C ALA A 12 -2.58 -7.10 2.66
N HIS A 13 -1.44 -7.09 3.35
CA HIS A 13 -1.34 -6.65 4.74
C HIS A 13 -1.45 -5.12 4.82
N LEU A 14 -2.65 -4.63 5.12
CA LEU A 14 -2.99 -3.21 5.18
C LEU A 14 -3.61 -2.85 6.54
N PRO A 15 -3.38 -1.64 7.08
CA PRO A 15 -2.52 -0.58 6.52
C PRO A 15 -1.02 -0.88 6.73
N THR A 16 -0.20 -0.55 5.73
CA THR A 16 1.27 -0.60 5.89
C THR A 16 1.77 0.57 6.75
N PRO A 17 2.87 0.43 7.51
CA PRO A 17 3.33 1.46 8.42
C PRO A 17 3.89 2.70 7.69
N LEU A 18 3.91 3.82 8.41
CA LEU A 18 4.56 5.06 8.00
C LEU A 18 5.75 5.29 8.93
N HIS A 19 6.97 5.34 8.40
CA HIS A 19 8.18 5.52 9.19
C HIS A 19 8.79 6.90 8.93
N LYS A 20 9.25 7.56 10.00
CA LYS A 20 10.06 8.76 9.87
C LYS A 20 11.53 8.39 9.60
N LEU A 21 12.15 9.06 8.64
CA LEU A 21 13.54 8.84 8.23
C LEU A 21 14.45 9.86 8.94
N GLU A 22 14.51 9.79 10.27
CA GLU A 22 15.21 10.76 11.12
C GLU A 22 16.67 11.01 10.68
N ARG A 23 17.42 9.92 10.47
CA ARG A 23 18.84 9.98 10.07
C ARG A 23 19.03 10.66 8.72
N LEU A 24 18.16 10.39 7.76
CA LEU A 24 18.24 10.96 6.42
C LEU A 24 17.84 12.44 6.42
N SER A 25 16.77 12.78 7.14
CA SER A 25 16.31 14.16 7.31
C SER A 25 17.43 15.03 7.91
N LYS A 26 18.06 14.54 9.00
CA LYS A 26 19.21 15.21 9.63
C LYS A 26 20.41 15.32 8.70
N TYR A 27 20.75 14.26 7.97
CA TYR A 27 21.89 14.27 7.04
C TYR A 27 21.73 15.32 5.93
N LEU A 28 20.52 15.49 5.42
CA LEU A 28 20.23 16.45 4.35
C LEU A 28 20.04 17.89 4.84
N GLY A 29 19.98 18.13 6.16
CA GLY A 29 19.58 19.42 6.72
C GLY A 29 18.19 19.87 6.26
N GLY A 30 17.35 18.91 5.87
CA GLY A 30 16.11 19.13 5.12
C GLY A 30 14.84 18.91 5.96
N PRO A 31 13.67 18.87 5.32
CA PRO A 31 12.40 18.67 6.02
C PRO A 31 12.30 17.26 6.64
N ASP A 32 11.28 17.05 7.46
CA ASP A 32 10.92 15.73 7.98
C ASP A 32 10.53 14.79 6.82
N LEU A 33 11.39 13.82 6.53
CA LEU A 33 11.13 12.79 5.53
C LEU A 33 10.42 11.60 6.16
N LEU A 34 9.37 11.13 5.50
CA LEU A 34 8.64 9.92 5.87
C LEU A 34 8.57 8.95 4.69
N ILE A 35 8.52 7.65 5.00
CA ILE A 35 8.30 6.59 4.03
C ILE A 35 7.06 5.79 4.38
N LYS A 36 6.13 5.67 3.42
CA LYS A 36 5.01 4.72 3.49
C LYS A 36 5.49 3.36 3.00
N ARG A 37 5.49 2.35 3.87
CA ARG A 37 6.09 1.03 3.61
C ARG A 37 5.20 0.13 2.75
N ASP A 38 4.82 0.57 1.56
CA ASP A 38 4.03 -0.25 0.62
C ASP A 38 4.80 -1.48 0.10
N ASP A 39 6.11 -1.57 0.36
CA ASP A 39 6.88 -2.81 0.25
C ASP A 39 6.40 -3.90 1.23
N GLN A 40 5.82 -3.53 2.37
CA GLN A 40 5.38 -4.44 3.43
C GLN A 40 3.92 -4.91 3.28
N THR A 41 3.40 -5.03 2.06
CA THR A 41 2.03 -5.51 1.80
C THR A 41 1.88 -7.04 1.87
N GLY A 42 2.96 -7.80 2.12
CA GLY A 42 2.90 -9.22 2.54
C GLY A 42 2.57 -10.28 1.47
N LEU A 43 1.97 -9.91 0.33
CA LEU A 43 1.69 -10.85 -0.76
C LEU A 43 3.00 -11.21 -1.50
N ALA A 44 3.52 -12.42 -1.28
CA ALA A 44 4.86 -12.83 -1.71
C ALA A 44 5.93 -11.83 -1.22
N THR A 45 6.47 -10.98 -2.10
CA THR A 45 7.43 -9.91 -1.72
C THR A 45 6.74 -8.57 -1.42
N GLY A 46 5.41 -8.50 -1.46
CA GLY A 46 4.63 -7.29 -1.24
C GLY A 46 4.72 -6.29 -2.39
N GLY A 47 4.79 -5.00 -2.06
CA GLY A 47 4.80 -3.89 -3.01
C GLY A 47 3.44 -3.28 -3.32
N ASN A 48 3.48 -2.17 -4.05
CA ASN A 48 2.29 -1.38 -4.42
C ASN A 48 1.31 -2.13 -5.32
N LYS A 49 1.75 -3.18 -6.02
CA LYS A 49 0.91 -3.96 -6.94
C LYS A 49 -0.09 -4.82 -6.17
N ALA A 50 0.29 -5.35 -5.00
CA ALA A 50 -0.63 -6.10 -4.13
C ALA A 50 -1.87 -5.25 -3.76
N ARG A 51 -1.69 -3.97 -3.42
CA ARG A 51 -2.78 -3.04 -3.13
C ARG A 51 -3.74 -2.84 -4.32
N LYS A 52 -3.21 -2.78 -5.55
CA LYS A 52 -4.03 -2.62 -6.76
C LYS A 52 -4.78 -3.91 -7.10
N LEU A 53 -4.13 -5.05 -6.91
CA LEU A 53 -4.70 -6.36 -7.20
C LEU A 53 -5.91 -6.68 -6.32
N GLU A 54 -6.01 -6.15 -5.10
CA GLU A 54 -7.21 -6.31 -4.26
C GLU A 54 -8.50 -5.95 -5.02
N PHE A 55 -8.47 -4.93 -5.88
CA PHE A 55 -9.62 -4.50 -6.68
C PHE A 55 -9.78 -5.31 -7.97
N LEU A 56 -8.69 -5.57 -8.68
CA LEU A 56 -8.74 -6.32 -9.95
C LEU A 56 -9.17 -7.77 -9.74
N VAL A 57 -8.70 -8.42 -8.67
CA VAL A 57 -9.09 -9.79 -8.32
C VAL A 57 -10.55 -9.83 -7.88
N ALA A 58 -11.04 -8.82 -7.16
CA ALA A 58 -12.46 -8.74 -6.81
C ALA A 58 -13.37 -8.67 -8.06
N GLU A 59 -12.96 -7.95 -9.10
CA GLU A 59 -13.68 -7.92 -10.37
C GLU A 59 -13.55 -9.24 -11.14
N ALA A 60 -12.36 -9.86 -11.17
CA ALA A 60 -12.15 -11.16 -11.80
C ALA A 60 -13.06 -12.25 -11.20
N LEU A 61 -13.14 -12.33 -9.87
CA LEU A 61 -14.02 -13.27 -9.16
C LEU A 61 -15.49 -13.03 -9.48
N LYS A 62 -15.91 -11.77 -9.64
CA LYS A 62 -17.28 -11.41 -10.03
C LYS A 62 -17.60 -11.85 -11.47
N GLN A 63 -16.61 -11.89 -12.36
CA GLN A 63 -16.73 -12.36 -13.74
C GLN A 63 -16.60 -13.89 -13.86
N GLY A 64 -16.32 -14.60 -12.77
CA GLY A 64 -16.10 -16.05 -12.78
C GLY A 64 -14.74 -16.47 -13.35
N CYS A 65 -13.74 -15.59 -13.25
CA CYS A 65 -12.33 -15.88 -13.56
C CYS A 65 -11.56 -16.29 -12.31
#